data_AF-A0AAV0JFT1-F1
#
_entry.id   AF-A0AAV0JFT1-F1
#
_cell.length_a   1.000
_cell.length_b   1.000
_cell.length_c   1.000
_cell.angle_alpha   90.00
_cell.angle_beta   90.00
_cell.angle_gamma   90.00
#
_symmetry.space_group_name_H-M   'P 1'
#
loop_
_entity.id
_entity.type
_entity.pdbx_description
1 polymer ?
#
loop_
_entity_poly.entity_id
_entity_poly.type
_entity_poly.pdbx_seq_one_letter_code
_entity_poly.pdbx_strand_id
1 'polypeptide(L)'
;MPMKPNEAIWGAVLGGCRIHRKAELASDVARKLVGELDPNRAAGYLLLLAHVYATDGRWQDVATVKQKLVEIGASKPAGRSWIEV
;
A
#
# COMPACT_ATOMS: atom_id res chain seq x y z
N MET A 1 -3.64 19.79 -2.61
CA MET A 1 -4.58 19.60 -3.74
C MET A 1 -6.01 19.72 -3.22
N PRO A 2 -6.91 20.44 -3.90
CA PRO A 2 -8.29 20.63 -3.44
C PRO A 2 -9.22 19.44 -3.74
N MET A 3 -8.65 18.28 -4.08
CA MET A 3 -9.40 17.06 -4.41
C MET A 3 -8.86 15.91 -3.56
N LYS A 4 -9.75 15.09 -2.99
CA LYS A 4 -9.35 13.86 -2.28
C LYS A 4 -8.51 13.02 -3.24
N PRO A 5 -7.27 12.66 -2.89
CA PRO A 5 -6.42 11.90 -3.79
C PRO A 5 -7.10 10.55 -4.07
N ASN A 6 -7.37 10.31 -5.35
CA ASN A 6 -7.99 9.08 -5.79
C ASN A 6 -7.00 7.92 -5.68
N GLU A 7 -7.50 6.69 -5.69
CA GLU A 7 -6.68 5.51 -5.44
C GLU A 7 -5.43 5.39 -6.34
N ALA A 8 -5.58 5.78 -7.60
CA ALA A 8 -4.48 5.81 -8.56
C ALA A 8 -3.33 6.74 -8.13
N ILE A 9 -3.64 7.86 -7.45
CA ILE A 9 -2.64 8.83 -7.01
C ILE A 9 -1.79 8.22 -5.88
N TRP A 10 -2.42 7.56 -4.91
CA TRP A 10 -1.68 6.87 -3.84
C TRP A 10 -0.85 5.71 -4.37
N GLY A 11 -1.37 4.97 -5.35
CA GLY A 11 -0.62 3.93 -6.05
C GLY A 11 0.61 4.50 -6.78
N ALA A 12 0.46 5.64 -7.45
CA ALA A 12 1.55 6.34 -8.12
C ALA A 12 2.60 6.88 -7.12
N VAL A 13 2.16 7.43 -5.99
CA VAL A 13 3.07 7.90 -4.92
C VAL A 13 3.87 6.74 -4.35
N LEU A 14 3.23 5.62 -3.99
CA LEU A 14 3.94 4.43 -3.48
C LEU A 14 4.86 3.80 -4.53
N GLY A 15 4.44 3.79 -5.81
CA GLY A 15 5.28 3.39 -6.93
C GLY A 15 6.51 4.28 -7.10
N GLY A 16 6.36 5.59 -6.93
CA GLY A 16 7.47 6.55 -6.90
C GLY A 16 8.39 6.35 -5.70
N CYS A 17 7.82 6.10 -4.50
CA CYS A 17 8.59 5.79 -3.30
C CYS A 17 9.45 4.53 -3.48
N ARG A 18 8.95 3.53 -4.22
CA ARG A 18 9.72 2.33 -4.59
C ARG A 18 10.95 2.67 -5.44
N ILE A 19 10.78 3.50 -6.46
CA ILE A 19 11.88 3.87 -7.39
C ILE A 19 12.95 4.69 -6.68
N HIS A 20 12.53 5.64 -5.84
CA HIS A 20 13.44 6.54 -5.14
C HIS A 20 13.86 6.05 -3.74
N ARG A 21 13.52 4.81 -3.36
CA ARG A 21 13.78 4.22 -2.04
C ARG A 21 13.37 5.12 -0.86
N LYS A 22 12.23 5.80 -1.00
CA LYS A 22 11.69 6.68 0.04
C LYS A 22 10.78 5.88 0.99
N ALA A 23 11.39 5.00 1.76
CA ALA A 23 10.68 4.13 2.72
C ALA A 23 9.86 4.92 3.75
N GLU A 24 10.41 6.02 4.28
CA GLU A 24 9.71 6.88 5.25
C GLU A 24 8.43 7.48 4.66
N LEU A 25 8.50 8.04 3.44
CA LEU A 25 7.33 8.61 2.76
C LEU A 25 6.27 7.54 2.48
N ALA A 26 6.70 6.33 2.09
CA ALA A 26 5.78 5.22 1.89
C ALA A 26 5.08 4.80 3.20
N SER A 27 5.80 4.86 4.32
CA SER A 27 5.30 4.54 5.66
C SER A 27 4.18 5.48 6.09
N ASP A 28 4.40 6.78 5.92
CA ASP A 28 3.42 7.82 6.29
C ASP A 28 2.16 7.71 5.43
N VAL A 29 2.35 7.50 4.13
CA VAL A 29 1.25 7.28 3.19
C VAL A 29 0.42 6.07 3.62
N ALA A 30 1.04 4.93 3.89
CA ALA A 30 0.29 3.73 4.28
C ALA A 30 -0.44 3.88 5.61
N ARG A 31 0.14 4.55 6.61
CA ARG A 31 -0.57 4.83 7.87
C ARG A 31 -1.84 5.63 7.64
N LYS A 32 -1.77 6.64 6.77
CA LYS A 32 -2.93 7.45 6.40
C LYS A 32 -3.98 6.64 5.66
N LEU A 33 -3.55 5.78 4.74
CA LEU A 33 -4.45 4.94 3.92
C LEU A 33 -5.18 3.88 4.75
N VAL A 34 -4.51 3.27 5.74
CA VAL A 34 -5.13 2.25 6.62
C VAL A 34 -6.28 2.83 7.45
N GLY A 35 -6.24 4.12 7.79
CA GLY A 35 -7.31 4.78 8.55
C GLY A 35 -8.43 5.38 7.70
N GLU A 36 -8.17 5.69 6.43
CA GLU A 36 -9.12 6.41 5.56
C GLU A 36 -9.80 5.54 4.50
N LEU A 37 -9.27 4.36 4.18
CA LEU A 37 -9.77 3.48 3.11
C LEU A 37 -10.37 2.18 3.62
N ASP A 38 -11.25 1.59 2.80
CA ASP A 38 -11.73 0.24 3.06
C ASP A 38 -10.58 -0.76 3.23
N PRO A 39 -10.73 -1.76 4.12
CA PRO A 39 -9.78 -2.85 4.37
C PRO A 39 -9.20 -3.47 3.10
N ASN A 40 -10.04 -3.70 2.11
CA ASN A 40 -9.69 -4.38 0.86
C ASN A 40 -8.80 -3.50 -0.05
N ARG A 41 -9.04 -2.18 -0.03
CA ARG A 41 -8.27 -1.18 -0.77
C ARG A 41 -6.94 -0.90 -0.06
N ALA A 42 -6.97 -0.80 1.27
CA ALA A 42 -5.78 -0.66 2.12
C ALA A 42 -4.80 -1.84 1.94
N ALA A 43 -5.29 -3.07 1.76
CA ALA A 43 -4.46 -4.25 1.52
C ALA A 43 -3.55 -4.12 0.28
N GLY A 44 -4.06 -3.57 -0.83
CA GLY A 44 -3.26 -3.34 -2.04
C GLY A 44 -2.10 -2.37 -1.80
N TYR A 45 -2.34 -1.31 -1.04
CA TYR A 45 -1.31 -0.32 -0.68
C TYR A 45 -0.29 -0.85 0.32
N LEU A 46 -0.74 -1.62 1.30
CA LEU A 46 0.16 -2.28 2.24
C LEU A 46 1.09 -3.27 1.51
N LEU A 47 0.59 -3.98 0.50
CA LEU A 47 1.44 -4.86 -0.30
C LEU A 47 2.51 -4.07 -1.07
N LEU A 48 2.16 -2.92 -1.64
CA LEU A 48 3.12 -2.02 -2.30
C LEU A 48 4.16 -1.49 -1.30
N LEU A 49 3.75 -1.12 -0.09
CA LEU A 49 4.65 -0.70 0.98
C LEU A 49 5.65 -1.81 1.35
N ALA A 50 5.17 -3.05 1.51
CA ALA A 50 6.01 -4.20 1.79
C ALA A 50 7.09 -4.39 0.71
N HIS A 51 6.76 -4.13 -0.57
CA HIS A 51 7.76 -4.12 -1.64
C HIS A 51 8.79 -2.99 -1.46
N VAL A 52 8.39 -1.78 -1.08
CA VAL A 52 9.33 -0.67 -0.82
C VAL A 52 10.31 -1.04 0.30
N TYR A 53 9.82 -1.57 1.42
CA TYR A 53 10.69 -2.00 2.52
C TYR A 53 11.60 -3.17 2.14
N ALA A 54 11.11 -4.12 1.34
CA ALA A 54 11.95 -5.21 0.83
C ALA A 54 13.09 -4.68 -0.06
N THR A 55 12.82 -3.69 -0.91
CA THR A 55 13.86 -3.06 -1.75
C THR A 55 14.88 -2.26 -0.95
N ASP A 56 14.52 -1.82 0.26
CA ASP A 56 15.39 -1.09 1.18
C ASP A 56 16.09 -2.01 2.19
N GLY A 57 15.85 -3.33 2.13
CA GLY A 57 16.42 -4.32 3.06
C GLY A 57 15.78 -4.33 4.45
N ARG A 58 14.68 -3.60 4.64
CA ARG A 58 13.97 -3.45 5.92
C ARG A 58 12.97 -4.58 6.14
N TRP A 59 13.46 -5.81 6.26
CA TRP A 59 12.64 -7.03 6.36
C TRP A 59 11.75 -7.10 7.61
N GLN A 60 12.17 -6.46 8.71
CA GLN A 60 11.35 -6.35 9.93
C GLN A 60 10.05 -5.57 9.65
N ASP A 61 10.16 -4.45 8.93
CA ASP A 61 8.98 -3.65 8.57
C ASP A 61 8.09 -4.38 7.56
N VAL A 62 8.67 -5.16 6.65
CA VAL A 62 7.91 -6.07 5.77
C VAL A 62 7.07 -7.05 6.57
N ALA A 63 7.63 -7.64 7.63
CA ALA A 63 6.92 -8.58 8.50
C ALA A 63 5.74 -7.91 9.21
N THR A 64 5.95 -6.70 9.76
CA THR A 64 4.88 -5.92 10.40
C THR A 64 3.76 -5.57 9.42
N VAL A 65 4.09 -5.16 8.20
CA VAL A 65 3.09 -4.85 7.17
C VAL A 65 2.32 -6.10 6.75
N LYS A 66 2.99 -7.25 6.61
CA LYS A 66 2.35 -8.52 6.32
C LYS A 66 1.42 -8.99 7.45
N GLN A 67 1.81 -8.78 8.70
CA GLN A 67 0.93 -9.07 9.84
C GLN A 67 -0.33 -8.20 9.80
N LYS A 68 -0.20 -6.90 9.55
CA LYS A 68 -1.36 -6.02 9.36
C LYS A 68 -2.26 -6.45 8.21
N LEU A 69 -1.68 -6.89 7.08
CA LEU A 69 -2.43 -7.45 5.96
C LEU A 69 -3.29 -8.67 6.36
N VAL A 70 -2.77 -9.52 7.25
CA VAL A 70 -3.51 -10.66 7.81
C VAL A 70 -4.59 -10.19 8.80
N GLU A 71 -4.27 -9.24 9.68
CA GLU A 71 -5.21 -8.67 10.66
C GLU A 71 -6.40 -7.95 10.02
N ILE A 72 -6.16 -7.23 8.92
CA ILE A 72 -7.20 -6.54 8.15
C ILE A 72 -8.17 -7.55 7.49
N GLY A 73 -7.91 -8.85 7.59
CA GLY A 73 -8.78 -9.90 7.07
C GLY A 73 -8.83 -9.89 5.55
N ALA A 74 -7.86 -9.23 4.91
CA ALA A 74 -7.68 -9.22 3.46
C ALA A 74 -7.12 -10.58 3.01
N SER A 75 -7.91 -11.63 3.21
CA SER A 75 -7.87 -12.80 2.36
C SER A 75 -8.11 -12.27 0.96
N LYS A 76 -7.06 -12.21 0.13
CA LYS A 76 -7.13 -11.83 -1.29
C LYS A 76 -8.49 -12.30 -1.85
N PRO A 77 -9.45 -11.42 -2.18
CA PRO A 77 -10.34 -11.80 -3.24
C PRO A 77 -9.43 -11.99 -4.45
N ALA A 78 -9.47 -13.19 -5.04
CA ALA A 78 -8.79 -13.49 -6.29
C ALA A 78 -8.97 -12.30 -7.25
N GLY A 79 -7.88 -11.87 -7.88
CA GLY A 79 -7.81 -10.62 -8.62
C GLY A 79 -9.03 -10.42 -9.53
N ARG A 80 -9.81 -9.39 -9.24
CA ARG A 80 -10.80 -8.88 -10.19
C ARG A 80 -10.10 -7.81 -11.01
N SER A 81 -9.66 -8.18 -12.21
CA SER A 81 -9.41 -7.21 -13.26
C SER A 81 -10.75 -6.60 -13.66
N TRP A 82 -11.02 -5.37 -13.23
CA TRP A 82 -12.03 -4.55 -13.89
C TRP A 82 -11.44 -4.12 -15.24
N ILE A 83 -11.75 -4.90 -16.28
CA ILE A 83 -11.79 -4.38 -17.63
C ILE A 83 -13.23 -3.94 -17.82
N GLU A 84 -13.47 -2.63 -17.74
CA GLU A 84 -14.66 -2.02 -18.33
C GLU A 84 -14.45 -2.05 -19.86
N VAL A 85 -15.29 -2.79 -20.57
CA VAL A 85 -15.45 -2.70 -22.03
C VAL A 85 -16.63 -1.79 -22.30
#